data_AF-A0A1I7ZJF0-F1
#
_entry.id   AF-A0A1I7ZJF0-F1
#
_cell.length_a   1.000
_cell.length_b   1.000
_cell.length_c   1.000
_cell.angle_alpha   90.00
_cell.angle_beta   90.00
_cell.angle_gamma   90.00
#
_symmetry.space_group_name_H-M   'P 1'
#
loop_
_entity.id
_entity.type
_entity.pdbx_description
1 polymer ?
#
loop_
_entity_poly.entity_id
_entity_poly.type
_entity_poly.pdbx_seq_one_letter_code
_entity_poly.pdbx_strand_id
1 'polypeptide(L)'
;MLETFKKQKPMTEDAASGDEDHTESSTVKLGKKDLSSTTFNRSSGVLHGHNDAILGRNKVRIIPELAVFNYFHERQQEGALKLLFNEEKREDYGRKVESMGIWMPPVRRIYAHYRFNELKKVNRETAQIWKDKHVLPVASLNSQQYYALKKVEKQFKKQAETFRDKYFPPEAFIGFNDPKVGNLNESQLFKYKQMKLDFAAIMRKENPMVCATTPSGSGHSAEAEALVYNFVKRKKPGLLLEMFGEDRCQELEKRDHLYDRNSLLSMLEAVKGRLSVAKEAASGDVMEKKKITIIKAKKDFLRDNNAAIPGRNKVRITPELAVFNYFHERQQEGALKLLFNKKTREDYGRKVDTMGIWMPPVRRIYAHYRFNELKKENRETREIWKCELCKKEHKSNGYGSDLLVHIGIHENIPCPCFIEGCDATLRSPVSLGTHLLRKHVIHVSSLNSQQYYILKEVRKQFLKQAETFRDKYFPPEAFIGLNDRKTRCMARDLEDPICRECGKTVLNVSTRRTHVANHLKLSYKCVFEGCDYKTDAAYLARHYTAKHSTKVGDLNEEQLAKHRQIREDHVNRLKKILPHYFPYKSEE
;
A
#
# COMPACT_ATOMS: atom_id res chain seq x y z
N MET A 1 51.66 7.39 -17.57
CA MET A 1 50.45 7.59 -16.74
C MET A 1 50.41 6.73 -15.48
N LEU A 2 50.89 5.48 -15.48
CA LEU A 2 51.82 5.13 -14.38
C LEU A 2 53.11 5.96 -14.59
N GLU A 3 53.87 6.21 -13.52
CA GLU A 3 54.94 7.21 -13.42
C GLU A 3 54.49 8.68 -13.30
N THR A 4 54.14 9.10 -12.08
CA THR A 4 54.55 10.37 -11.46
C THR A 4 54.26 10.32 -9.95
N PHE A 5 54.88 11.19 -9.15
CA PHE A 5 54.67 11.34 -7.70
C PHE A 5 54.90 10.10 -6.79
N LYS A 6 56.15 9.61 -6.81
CA LYS A 6 56.86 9.31 -5.55
C LYS A 6 57.97 10.36 -5.36
N LYS A 7 57.85 11.23 -4.34
CA LYS A 7 58.97 11.91 -3.63
C LYS A 7 58.45 12.93 -2.61
N GLN A 8 58.44 12.56 -1.33
CA GLN A 8 59.24 13.21 -0.28
C GLN A 8 59.29 12.29 0.95
N LYS A 9 60.25 12.53 1.86
CA LYS A 9 60.57 11.69 3.04
C LYS A 9 60.05 12.38 4.32
N PRO A 10 59.97 11.66 5.47
CA PRO A 10 59.45 12.23 6.71
C PRO A 10 60.50 13.09 7.44
N MET A 11 60.04 13.82 8.46
CA MET A 11 60.88 14.28 9.56
C MET A 11 60.57 13.46 10.82
N THR A 12 61.62 12.99 11.48
CA THR A 12 61.66 12.79 12.93
C THR A 12 62.11 14.12 13.58
N GLU A 13 62.20 14.33 14.90
CA GLU A 13 62.13 13.48 16.09
C GLU A 13 61.75 14.37 17.31
N ASP A 14 61.77 13.82 18.53
CA ASP A 14 61.93 14.54 19.83
C ASP A 14 60.82 15.52 20.34
N ALA A 15 60.79 15.94 21.62
CA ALA A 15 60.96 15.21 22.91
C ALA A 15 60.60 16.14 24.09
N ALA A 16 59.69 15.71 24.98
CA ALA A 16 59.49 16.19 26.38
C ALA A 16 58.43 15.27 27.04
N SER A 17 58.58 14.63 28.21
CA SER A 17 59.08 15.03 29.55
C SER A 17 58.12 15.93 30.32
N GLY A 18 57.55 15.42 31.42
CA GLY A 18 56.55 16.10 32.25
C GLY A 18 55.89 15.11 33.21
N ASP A 19 56.50 14.95 34.38
CA ASP A 19 56.16 13.96 35.41
C ASP A 19 55.24 14.53 36.52
N GLU A 20 55.03 13.71 37.56
CA GLU A 20 54.55 14.03 38.92
C GLU A 20 53.03 14.19 39.17
N ASP A 21 52.52 13.20 39.92
CA ASP A 21 51.70 13.31 41.13
C ASP A 21 50.36 14.07 41.15
N HIS A 22 49.29 13.32 41.51
CA HIS A 22 49.05 13.13 42.94
C HIS A 22 48.22 11.89 43.29
N THR A 23 48.56 11.31 44.44
CA THR A 23 47.79 10.31 45.19
C THR A 23 46.45 10.85 45.70
N GLU A 24 45.42 10.00 45.75
CA GLU A 24 44.87 9.62 47.05
C GLU A 24 44.09 8.30 47.02
N SER A 25 43.94 7.66 48.19
CA SER A 25 43.23 6.38 48.33
C SER A 25 42.02 6.52 49.25
N SER A 26 41.01 5.67 49.07
CA SER A 26 39.96 5.48 50.07
C SER A 26 39.39 4.07 50.01
N THR A 27 40.01 3.16 50.76
CA THR A 27 39.44 1.83 51.03
C THR A 27 38.47 1.89 52.20
N VAL A 28 37.23 1.42 52.01
CA VAL A 28 36.34 1.03 53.12
C VAL A 28 36.07 -0.47 53.04
N LYS A 29 36.12 -1.14 54.19
CA LYS A 29 36.10 -2.60 54.33
C LYS A 29 34.81 -3.11 54.98
N LEU A 30 34.60 -4.42 54.79
CA LEU A 30 33.83 -5.35 55.62
C LEU A 30 32.28 -5.29 55.58
N GLY A 31 31.71 -6.48 55.38
CA GLY A 31 30.28 -6.75 55.34
C GLY A 31 29.95 -8.23 55.10
N LYS A 32 30.82 -9.16 55.56
CA LYS A 32 30.57 -10.61 55.43
C LYS A 32 29.48 -11.07 56.40
N LYS A 33 28.50 -11.82 55.90
CA LYS A 33 27.85 -12.93 56.60
C LYS A 33 27.58 -14.05 55.61
N ASP A 34 27.76 -15.28 56.07
CA ASP A 34 27.68 -16.51 55.28
C ASP A 34 26.26 -17.13 55.30
N LEU A 35 26.15 -18.37 54.80
CA LEU A 35 24.93 -19.21 54.66
C LEU A 35 24.05 -18.87 53.43
N SER A 36 23.62 -19.84 52.61
CA SER A 36 23.93 -21.28 52.60
C SER A 36 23.86 -21.90 51.19
N SER A 37 24.32 -23.15 51.09
CA SER A 37 24.46 -23.93 49.86
C SER A 37 23.15 -24.34 49.19
N THR A 38 23.15 -24.41 47.85
CA THR A 38 22.58 -25.56 47.11
C THR A 38 23.37 -25.76 45.81
N THR A 39 23.87 -26.97 45.58
CA THR A 39 24.63 -27.36 44.38
C THR A 39 23.73 -28.05 43.36
N PHE A 40 23.94 -27.82 42.06
CA PHE A 40 23.85 -28.90 41.06
C PHE A 40 24.80 -28.65 39.88
N ASN A 41 25.21 -29.73 39.20
CA ASN A 41 26.40 -29.78 38.34
C ASN A 41 26.11 -29.91 36.82
N ARG A 42 27.20 -29.71 36.04
CA ARG A 42 27.45 -29.98 34.60
C ARG A 42 27.36 -28.74 33.68
N SER A 43 28.46 -28.18 33.16
CA SER A 43 29.56 -28.71 32.30
C SER A 43 29.14 -28.79 30.82
N SER A 44 29.57 -27.88 29.93
CA SER A 44 30.84 -27.90 29.15
C SER A 44 30.61 -28.42 27.72
N GLY A 45 31.09 -27.82 26.63
CA GLY A 45 31.91 -26.62 26.38
C GLY A 45 32.43 -26.64 24.91
N VAL A 46 33.45 -25.83 24.54
CA VAL A 46 34.38 -26.07 23.39
C VAL A 46 33.78 -25.95 21.96
N LEU A 47 34.37 -25.32 20.91
CA LEU A 47 35.63 -24.56 20.68
C LEU A 47 35.47 -23.51 19.52
N HIS A 48 36.58 -22.91 19.07
CA HIS A 48 36.73 -21.75 18.15
C HIS A 48 36.23 -21.87 16.68
N GLY A 49 36.15 -20.70 16.02
CA GLY A 49 36.31 -20.55 14.56
C GLY A 49 36.40 -19.07 14.11
N HIS A 50 37.57 -18.61 13.66
CA HIS A 50 37.77 -17.32 12.97
C HIS A 50 37.46 -17.43 11.46
N ASN A 51 37.11 -16.31 10.81
CA ASN A 51 37.66 -15.91 9.51
C ASN A 51 37.20 -14.48 9.11
N ASP A 52 38.07 -13.78 8.38
CA ASP A 52 37.84 -12.43 7.82
C ASP A 52 37.56 -12.45 6.30
N ALA A 53 37.28 -11.26 5.75
CA ALA A 53 37.58 -10.81 4.38
C ALA A 53 36.48 -10.79 3.27
N ILE A 54 36.25 -9.54 2.79
CA ILE A 54 36.15 -9.12 1.35
C ILE A 54 34.77 -9.05 0.62
N LEU A 55 34.43 -7.79 0.27
CA LEU A 55 33.63 -7.24 -0.85
C LEU A 55 32.15 -7.63 -1.08
N GLY A 56 31.29 -6.60 -1.12
CA GLY A 56 29.84 -6.69 -1.38
C GLY A 56 29.44 -6.79 -2.87
N ARG A 57 28.14 -7.05 -3.13
CA ARG A 57 27.61 -7.41 -4.47
C ARG A 57 26.22 -6.80 -4.76
N ASN A 58 25.93 -6.62 -6.06
CA ASN A 58 24.63 -6.17 -6.57
C ASN A 58 23.60 -7.31 -6.67
N LYS A 59 22.30 -7.01 -6.56
CA LYS A 59 21.21 -8.00 -6.66
C LYS A 59 20.97 -8.46 -8.10
N VAL A 60 21.44 -9.66 -8.44
CA VAL A 60 21.22 -10.30 -9.76
C VAL A 60 19.90 -11.11 -9.77
N ARG A 61 19.14 -11.03 -10.86
CA ARG A 61 17.86 -11.73 -11.03
C ARG A 61 18.05 -13.12 -11.63
N ILE A 62 17.83 -14.18 -10.84
CA ILE A 62 17.86 -15.56 -11.33
C ILE A 62 16.72 -15.79 -12.35
N ILE A 63 17.07 -16.34 -13.51
CA ILE A 63 16.15 -16.76 -14.58
C ILE A 63 16.18 -18.29 -14.73
N PRO A 64 15.14 -18.93 -15.30
CA PRO A 64 15.08 -20.40 -15.40
C PRO A 64 16.25 -21.03 -16.16
N GLU A 65 16.73 -20.37 -17.23
CA GLU A 65 17.88 -20.83 -18.02
C GLU A 65 19.16 -20.92 -17.18
N LEU A 66 19.44 -19.90 -16.36
CA LEU A 66 20.58 -19.87 -15.44
C LEU A 66 20.47 -20.94 -14.34
N ALA A 67 19.25 -21.26 -13.89
CA ALA A 67 19.02 -22.35 -12.94
C ALA A 67 19.27 -23.74 -13.57
N VAL A 68 18.89 -23.93 -14.83
CA VAL A 68 19.18 -25.17 -15.59
C VAL A 68 20.69 -25.28 -15.88
N PHE A 69 21.36 -24.18 -16.23
CA PHE A 69 22.81 -24.15 -16.40
C PHE A 69 23.53 -24.60 -15.12
N ASN A 70 23.21 -23.98 -13.98
CA ASN A 70 23.84 -24.33 -12.71
C ASN A 70 23.63 -25.81 -12.31
N TYR A 71 22.46 -26.41 -12.61
CA TYR A 71 22.18 -27.82 -12.33
C TYR A 71 23.21 -28.80 -12.92
N PHE A 72 23.64 -28.52 -14.15
CA PHE A 72 24.58 -29.34 -14.91
C PHE A 72 26.03 -28.94 -14.59
N HIS A 73 26.29 -27.66 -14.32
CA HIS A 73 27.57 -27.13 -13.86
C HIS A 73 28.00 -27.73 -12.51
N GLU A 74 27.11 -27.73 -11.51
CA GLU A 74 27.31 -28.40 -10.20
C GLU A 74 27.61 -29.91 -10.32
N ARG A 75 27.25 -30.54 -11.46
CA ARG A 75 27.45 -31.97 -11.73
C ARG A 75 28.61 -32.25 -12.70
N GLN A 76 29.34 -31.22 -13.13
CA GLN A 76 30.40 -31.31 -14.13
C GLN A 76 29.94 -31.99 -15.44
N GLN A 77 28.65 -31.86 -15.78
CA GLN A 77 28.03 -32.49 -16.96
C GLN A 77 28.24 -31.64 -18.23
N GLU A 78 29.51 -31.42 -18.58
CA GLU A 78 29.96 -30.63 -19.73
C GLU A 78 29.28 -30.99 -21.05
N GLY A 79 29.05 -32.30 -21.29
CA GLY A 79 28.32 -32.75 -22.49
C GLY A 79 26.90 -32.19 -22.57
N ALA A 80 26.18 -32.10 -21.45
CA ALA A 80 24.85 -31.52 -21.40
C ALA A 80 24.89 -29.98 -21.50
N LEU A 81 25.90 -29.33 -20.92
CA LEU A 81 26.08 -27.88 -21.05
C LEU A 81 26.33 -27.49 -22.51
N LYS A 82 27.23 -28.18 -23.22
CA LYS A 82 27.53 -27.93 -24.65
C LYS A 82 26.34 -28.17 -25.58
N LEU A 83 25.42 -29.06 -25.21
CA LEU A 83 24.22 -29.39 -25.99
C LEU A 83 23.06 -28.41 -25.74
N LEU A 84 22.97 -27.83 -24.54
CA LEU A 84 21.88 -26.92 -24.15
C LEU A 84 22.21 -25.43 -24.25
N PHE A 85 23.50 -25.06 -24.27
CA PHE A 85 23.97 -23.67 -24.24
C PHE A 85 25.14 -23.45 -25.21
N ASN A 86 25.04 -22.42 -26.06
CA ASN A 86 26.16 -21.97 -26.89
C ASN A 86 27.30 -21.41 -26.01
N GLU A 87 28.50 -21.28 -26.59
CA GLU A 87 29.73 -20.85 -25.89
C GLU A 87 29.52 -19.54 -25.10
N GLU A 88 28.99 -18.52 -25.76
CA GLU A 88 28.67 -17.20 -25.18
C GLU A 88 27.75 -17.30 -23.95
N LYS A 89 26.65 -18.08 -24.02
CA LYS A 89 25.79 -18.30 -22.85
C LYS A 89 26.47 -19.15 -21.78
N ARG A 90 27.31 -20.12 -22.13
CA ARG A 90 28.06 -20.92 -21.15
C ARG A 90 28.99 -20.04 -20.33
N GLU A 91 29.73 -19.13 -20.97
CA GLU A 91 30.57 -18.18 -20.25
C GLU A 91 29.76 -17.15 -19.45
N ASP A 92 28.73 -16.54 -20.04
CA ASP A 92 27.88 -15.55 -19.36
C ASP A 92 27.19 -16.14 -18.11
N TYR A 93 26.69 -17.38 -18.23
CA TYR A 93 26.06 -18.07 -17.12
C TYR A 93 27.07 -18.64 -16.12
N GLY A 94 28.27 -19.05 -16.55
CA GLY A 94 29.40 -19.36 -15.67
C GLY A 94 29.76 -18.17 -14.79
N ARG A 95 30.09 -17.02 -15.40
CA ARG A 95 30.38 -15.76 -14.69
C ARG A 95 29.24 -15.34 -13.75
N LYS A 96 27.98 -15.57 -14.14
CA LYS A 96 26.80 -15.30 -13.29
C LYS A 96 26.68 -16.26 -12.11
N VAL A 97 26.94 -17.56 -12.28
CA VAL A 97 26.99 -18.54 -11.18
C VAL A 97 28.12 -18.21 -10.20
N GLU A 98 29.33 -17.97 -10.69
CA GLU A 98 30.50 -17.59 -9.87
C GLU A 98 30.23 -16.31 -9.06
N SER A 99 29.60 -15.31 -9.68
CA SER A 99 29.21 -14.06 -9.01
C SER A 99 28.06 -14.23 -7.99
N MET A 100 27.35 -15.37 -7.98
CA MET A 100 26.37 -15.73 -6.94
C MET A 100 26.97 -16.59 -5.81
N GLY A 101 28.05 -17.33 -6.09
CA GLY A 101 28.69 -18.22 -5.12
C GLY A 101 27.74 -19.33 -4.63
N ILE A 102 27.87 -19.71 -3.35
CA ILE A 102 27.14 -20.84 -2.72
C ILE A 102 25.61 -20.60 -2.65
N TRP A 103 25.12 -19.41 -3.01
CA TRP A 103 23.74 -18.96 -2.75
C TRP A 103 22.71 -19.25 -3.86
N MET A 104 22.96 -20.17 -4.80
CA MET A 104 21.91 -20.62 -5.72
C MET A 104 20.96 -21.64 -5.05
N PRO A 105 19.64 -21.40 -5.01
CA PRO A 105 18.69 -22.36 -4.44
C PRO A 105 18.70 -23.68 -5.23
N PRO A 106 18.74 -24.86 -4.56
CA PRO A 106 18.77 -26.14 -5.25
C PRO A 106 17.67 -26.25 -6.30
N VAL A 107 18.01 -26.74 -7.49
CA VAL A 107 17.14 -26.66 -8.69
C VAL A 107 15.81 -27.37 -8.50
N ARG A 108 15.70 -28.35 -7.59
CA ARG A 108 14.43 -28.94 -7.13
C ARG A 108 13.46 -27.89 -6.55
N ARG A 109 13.95 -26.89 -5.80
CA ARG A 109 13.18 -25.79 -5.21
C ARG A 109 12.70 -24.80 -6.28
N ILE A 110 13.55 -24.49 -7.25
CA ILE A 110 13.23 -23.64 -8.41
C ILE A 110 12.20 -24.34 -9.32
N TYR A 111 12.40 -25.61 -9.63
CA TYR A 111 11.48 -26.44 -10.41
C TYR A 111 10.13 -26.66 -9.70
N ALA A 112 10.12 -26.84 -8.37
CA ALA A 112 8.89 -26.89 -7.59
C ALA A 112 8.10 -25.57 -7.67
N HIS A 113 8.78 -24.41 -7.61
CA HIS A 113 8.16 -23.10 -7.79
C HIS A 113 7.60 -22.93 -9.21
N TYR A 114 8.35 -23.33 -10.24
CA TYR A 114 7.90 -23.34 -11.64
C TYR A 114 6.66 -24.24 -11.84
N ARG A 115 6.73 -25.50 -11.40
CA ARG A 115 5.62 -26.47 -11.46
C ARG A 115 4.38 -25.98 -10.71
N PHE A 116 4.53 -25.31 -9.57
CA PHE A 116 3.42 -24.71 -8.83
C PHE A 116 2.74 -23.57 -9.60
N ASN A 117 3.52 -22.78 -10.36
CA ASN A 117 2.97 -21.71 -11.21
C ASN A 117 2.32 -22.26 -12.48
N GLU A 118 2.87 -23.30 -13.11
CA GLU A 118 2.20 -23.99 -14.22
C GLU A 118 0.94 -24.74 -13.75
N LEU A 119 0.94 -25.36 -12.57
CA LEU A 119 -0.29 -25.91 -11.96
C LEU A 119 -1.36 -24.81 -11.73
N LYS A 120 -0.96 -23.61 -11.31
CA LYS A 120 -1.86 -22.44 -11.24
C LYS A 120 -2.31 -21.92 -12.61
N LYS A 121 -1.60 -22.21 -13.69
CA LYS A 121 -1.96 -21.83 -15.06
C LYS A 121 -2.95 -22.85 -15.63
N VAL A 122 -2.61 -24.14 -15.59
CA VAL A 122 -3.51 -25.25 -15.94
C VAL A 122 -4.82 -25.17 -15.15
N ASN A 123 -4.78 -24.94 -13.83
CA ASN A 123 -6.01 -24.78 -13.02
C ASN A 123 -6.87 -23.57 -13.45
N ARG A 124 -6.27 -22.51 -14.02
CA ARG A 124 -7.03 -21.37 -14.58
C ARG A 124 -7.59 -21.70 -15.96
N GLU A 125 -6.83 -22.41 -16.78
CA GLU A 125 -7.23 -22.84 -18.12
C GLU A 125 -8.34 -23.90 -18.05
N THR A 126 -8.21 -24.94 -17.22
CA THR A 126 -9.27 -25.94 -16.97
C THR A 126 -10.53 -25.29 -16.36
N ALA A 127 -10.39 -24.37 -15.41
CA ALA A 127 -11.52 -23.62 -14.84
C ALA A 127 -12.10 -22.54 -15.76
N GLN A 128 -11.49 -22.30 -16.93
CA GLN A 128 -12.01 -21.46 -18.00
C GLN A 128 -12.71 -22.36 -19.04
N ILE A 129 -12.04 -23.40 -19.54
CA ILE A 129 -12.60 -24.44 -20.43
C ILE A 129 -13.89 -25.04 -19.86
N TRP A 130 -13.96 -25.29 -18.54
CA TRP A 130 -15.17 -25.83 -17.91
C TRP A 130 -16.35 -24.85 -17.95
N LYS A 131 -16.11 -23.53 -17.79
CA LYS A 131 -17.14 -22.49 -17.93
C LYS A 131 -17.56 -22.29 -19.39
N ASP A 132 -16.62 -22.41 -20.30
CA ASP A 132 -16.84 -22.16 -21.72
C ASP A 132 -17.53 -23.35 -22.42
N LYS A 133 -17.31 -24.60 -21.92
CA LYS A 133 -18.03 -25.80 -22.37
C LYS A 133 -19.36 -26.04 -21.65
N HIS A 134 -19.55 -25.52 -20.44
CA HIS A 134 -20.82 -25.62 -19.72
C HIS A 134 -21.41 -24.24 -19.49
N VAL A 135 -22.14 -23.75 -20.50
CA VAL A 135 -22.91 -22.49 -20.47
C VAL A 135 -24.21 -22.68 -19.66
N LEU A 136 -24.06 -23.17 -18.43
CA LEU A 136 -25.10 -23.31 -17.42
C LEU A 136 -24.62 -22.58 -16.16
N PRO A 137 -25.38 -21.58 -15.65
CA PRO A 137 -25.08 -20.97 -14.37
C PRO A 137 -24.92 -22.01 -13.25
N VAL A 138 -24.11 -21.73 -12.23
CA VAL A 138 -23.98 -22.61 -11.05
C VAL A 138 -25.34 -22.84 -10.37
N ALA A 139 -26.31 -21.93 -10.56
CA ALA A 139 -27.69 -22.02 -10.10
C ALA A 139 -28.59 -23.01 -10.89
N SER A 140 -28.16 -23.52 -12.04
CA SER A 140 -28.87 -24.53 -12.84
C SER A 140 -28.15 -25.88 -12.88
N LEU A 141 -27.16 -26.10 -12.03
CA LEU A 141 -26.64 -27.43 -11.72
C LEU A 141 -27.61 -28.14 -10.78
N ASN A 142 -27.94 -29.40 -11.05
CA ASN A 142 -28.65 -30.20 -10.05
C ASN A 142 -27.73 -30.52 -8.85
N SER A 143 -28.32 -30.95 -7.73
CA SER A 143 -27.59 -31.21 -6.48
C SER A 143 -26.44 -32.20 -6.67
N GLN A 144 -26.65 -33.26 -7.46
CA GLN A 144 -25.66 -34.31 -7.74
C GLN A 144 -24.46 -33.77 -8.54
N GLN A 145 -24.70 -32.94 -9.56
CA GLN A 145 -23.67 -32.25 -10.35
C GLN A 145 -22.86 -31.28 -9.49
N TYR A 146 -23.54 -30.50 -8.63
CA TYR A 146 -22.87 -29.58 -7.70
C TYR A 146 -21.99 -30.31 -6.68
N TYR A 147 -22.47 -31.42 -6.12
CA TYR A 147 -21.66 -32.25 -5.21
C TYR A 147 -20.46 -32.90 -5.92
N ALA A 148 -20.60 -33.34 -7.17
CA ALA A 148 -19.48 -33.84 -7.97
C ALA A 148 -18.40 -32.77 -8.17
N LEU A 149 -18.79 -31.55 -8.56
CA LEU A 149 -17.87 -30.42 -8.72
C LEU A 149 -17.14 -30.09 -7.40
N LYS A 150 -17.85 -30.06 -6.27
CA LYS A 150 -17.26 -29.80 -4.94
C LYS A 150 -16.33 -30.92 -4.46
N LYS A 151 -16.58 -32.18 -4.84
CA LYS A 151 -15.69 -33.32 -4.59
C LYS A 151 -14.35 -33.14 -5.31
N VAL A 152 -14.38 -32.71 -6.57
CA VAL A 152 -13.19 -32.43 -7.39
C VAL A 152 -12.38 -31.24 -6.85
N GLU A 153 -13.03 -30.11 -6.51
CA GLU A 153 -12.34 -28.98 -5.85
C GLU A 153 -11.62 -29.38 -4.57
N LYS A 154 -12.28 -30.19 -3.71
CA LYS A 154 -11.71 -30.67 -2.44
C LYS A 154 -10.49 -31.57 -2.65
N GLN A 155 -10.51 -32.41 -3.69
CA GLN A 155 -9.40 -33.30 -4.05
C GLN A 155 -8.17 -32.51 -4.57
N PHE A 156 -8.38 -31.54 -5.47
CA PHE A 156 -7.29 -30.66 -5.94
C PHE A 156 -6.70 -29.81 -4.81
N LYS A 157 -7.54 -29.29 -3.91
CA LYS A 157 -7.05 -28.51 -2.75
C LYS A 157 -6.13 -29.37 -1.87
N LYS A 158 -6.55 -30.61 -1.52
CA LYS A 158 -5.72 -31.52 -0.73
C LYS A 158 -4.38 -31.83 -1.42
N GLN A 159 -4.38 -32.05 -2.73
CA GLN A 159 -3.14 -32.27 -3.51
C GLN A 159 -2.20 -31.05 -3.47
N ALA A 160 -2.74 -29.82 -3.58
CA ALA A 160 -1.95 -28.60 -3.51
C ALA A 160 -1.35 -28.34 -2.11
N GLU A 161 -2.07 -28.72 -1.06
CA GLU A 161 -1.60 -28.66 0.34
C GLU A 161 -0.48 -29.70 0.55
N THR A 162 -0.70 -30.98 0.20
CA THR A 162 0.35 -32.02 0.27
C THR A 162 1.59 -31.69 -0.58
N PHE A 163 1.44 -31.00 -1.72
CA PHE A 163 2.57 -30.53 -2.52
C PHE A 163 3.35 -29.39 -1.84
N ARG A 164 2.65 -28.43 -1.20
CA ARG A 164 3.29 -27.37 -0.43
C ARG A 164 4.13 -27.98 0.69
N ASP A 165 3.52 -28.82 1.51
CA ASP A 165 4.12 -29.30 2.75
C ASP A 165 5.31 -30.23 2.47
N LYS A 166 5.26 -31.00 1.37
CA LYS A 166 6.35 -31.88 0.92
C LYS A 166 7.59 -31.16 0.37
N TYR A 167 7.45 -29.93 -0.14
CA TYR A 167 8.55 -29.23 -0.84
C TYR A 167 8.96 -27.89 -0.22
N PHE A 168 8.21 -27.41 0.79
CA PHE A 168 8.50 -26.15 1.51
C PHE A 168 8.26 -26.30 3.02
N PRO A 169 9.06 -27.13 3.74
CA PRO A 169 9.03 -27.18 5.19
C PRO A 169 9.48 -25.83 5.81
N PRO A 170 9.07 -25.49 7.05
CA PRO A 170 9.13 -24.10 7.54
C PRO A 170 10.51 -23.60 8.02
N GLU A 171 11.52 -24.46 8.08
CA GLU A 171 12.61 -24.36 9.07
C GLU A 171 13.94 -23.78 8.53
N ALA A 172 13.90 -22.97 7.47
CA ALA A 172 15.12 -22.41 6.86
C ALA A 172 14.96 -20.96 6.38
N PHE A 173 15.49 -19.98 7.14
CA PHE A 173 16.15 -18.71 6.73
C PHE A 173 16.39 -17.78 7.96
N ILE A 174 17.66 -17.47 8.32
CA ILE A 174 18.08 -16.53 9.40
C ILE A 174 19.44 -15.84 9.03
N GLY A 175 19.65 -14.58 9.44
CA GLY A 175 20.92 -13.78 9.37
C GLY A 175 20.84 -12.62 8.34
N PHE A 176 21.06 -11.31 8.62
CA PHE A 176 21.90 -10.45 9.52
C PHE A 176 23.20 -9.88 8.88
N ASN A 177 23.56 -8.60 9.17
CA ASN A 177 24.35 -7.67 8.29
C ASN A 177 25.32 -6.68 9.05
N ASP A 178 25.48 -5.40 8.58
CA ASP A 178 26.04 -4.16 9.22
C ASP A 178 27.49 -3.78 8.78
N PRO A 179 28.07 -2.54 8.93
CA PRO A 179 27.54 -1.18 9.29
C PRO A 179 28.09 0.06 8.48
N LYS A 180 27.64 1.28 8.90
CA LYS A 180 28.21 2.67 8.68
C LYS A 180 27.95 3.32 7.29
N VAL A 181 27.89 4.65 7.04
CA VAL A 181 28.23 5.96 7.67
C VAL A 181 27.13 7.00 7.22
N GLY A 182 26.80 8.18 7.79
CA GLY A 182 27.30 9.07 8.87
C GLY A 182 26.44 10.38 8.98
N ASN A 183 27.00 11.53 9.43
CA ASN A 183 26.25 12.76 9.81
C ASN A 183 26.60 14.06 9.01
N LEU A 184 25.65 15.03 9.01
CA LEU A 184 25.86 16.46 8.68
C LEU A 184 25.45 17.36 9.87
N ASN A 185 25.91 18.62 9.91
CA ASN A 185 25.79 19.51 11.07
C ASN A 185 24.90 20.75 10.88
N GLU A 186 24.47 21.37 11.99
CA GLU A 186 23.45 22.43 12.02
C GLU A 186 23.86 23.74 11.33
N SER A 187 25.17 23.96 11.12
CA SER A 187 25.70 25.12 10.39
C SER A 187 25.13 25.20 8.95
N GLN A 188 24.90 24.05 8.31
CA GLN A 188 24.27 24.00 6.99
C GLN A 188 22.75 24.30 7.04
N LEU A 189 22.08 23.91 8.13
CA LEU A 189 20.65 24.16 8.34
C LEU A 189 20.33 25.64 8.60
N PHE A 190 21.29 26.41 9.10
CA PHE A 190 21.13 27.86 9.33
C PHE A 190 21.18 28.65 8.00
N LYS A 191 22.16 28.38 7.14
CA LYS A 191 22.29 29.05 5.81
C LYS A 191 21.06 28.87 4.93
N TYR A 192 20.42 27.69 5.00
CA TYR A 192 19.19 27.40 4.27
C TYR A 192 17.96 28.19 4.75
N LYS A 193 17.96 28.68 6.00
CA LYS A 193 16.86 29.50 6.54
C LYS A 193 16.98 30.97 6.15
N GLN A 194 18.18 31.54 6.17
CA GLN A 194 18.39 32.96 5.82
C GLN A 194 17.97 33.25 4.37
N MET A 195 18.44 32.42 3.43
CA MET A 195 18.12 32.53 1.99
C MET A 195 16.61 32.49 1.68
N LYS A 196 15.77 32.02 2.63
CA LYS A 196 14.32 31.94 2.49
C LYS A 196 13.58 33.18 3.02
N LEU A 197 14.24 34.03 3.81
CA LEU A 197 13.68 35.29 4.32
C LEU A 197 13.94 36.43 3.34
N ASP A 198 15.16 36.53 2.82
CA ASP A 198 15.57 37.60 1.90
C ASP A 198 14.72 37.59 0.60
N PHE A 199 14.33 36.40 0.14
CA PHE A 199 13.46 36.19 -1.02
C PHE A 199 12.01 36.69 -0.83
N ALA A 200 11.56 36.91 0.41
CA ALA A 200 10.21 37.41 0.71
C ALA A 200 10.11 38.95 0.65
N ALA A 201 11.23 39.66 0.73
CA ALA A 201 11.26 41.13 0.79
C ALA A 201 11.08 41.81 -0.57
N ILE A 202 11.37 41.11 -1.68
CA ILE A 202 11.53 41.69 -3.01
C ILE A 202 10.18 41.92 -3.75
N MET A 203 9.11 41.23 -3.34
CA MET A 203 7.85 41.16 -4.11
C MET A 203 6.80 42.22 -3.73
N ARG A 204 7.14 43.52 -3.81
CA ARG A 204 6.17 44.64 -3.69
C ARG A 204 6.48 45.86 -4.56
N LYS A 205 5.87 45.95 -5.74
CA LYS A 205 5.35 47.18 -6.39
C LYS A 205 4.44 46.79 -7.56
N GLU A 206 3.66 47.74 -8.10
CA GLU A 206 2.42 47.46 -8.83
C GLU A 206 2.45 47.92 -10.30
N ASN A 207 1.93 47.06 -11.20
CA ASN A 207 1.05 47.35 -12.36
C ASN A 207 1.52 48.30 -13.51
N PRO A 208 0.88 48.31 -14.71
CA PRO A 208 -0.37 47.61 -15.09
C PRO A 208 -0.38 46.83 -16.45
N MET A 209 -1.50 46.11 -16.67
CA MET A 209 -2.23 45.97 -17.96
C MET A 209 -1.83 44.89 -19.01
N VAL A 210 -2.28 43.64 -18.81
CA VAL A 210 -2.65 42.69 -19.90
C VAL A 210 -3.95 41.94 -19.54
N CYS A 211 -4.73 41.57 -20.57
CA CYS A 211 -6.00 40.81 -20.60
C CYS A 211 -6.49 40.13 -19.30
N ALA A 212 -7.57 40.67 -18.73
CA ALA A 212 -8.28 40.07 -17.59
C ALA A 212 -9.04 38.78 -17.97
N THR A 213 -8.37 37.63 -17.90
CA THR A 213 -9.03 36.33 -17.81
C THR A 213 -9.32 36.05 -16.33
N THR A 214 -10.57 36.18 -15.89
CA THR A 214 -10.95 36.02 -14.48
C THR A 214 -10.46 34.68 -13.92
N PRO A 215 -9.59 34.64 -12.89
CA PRO A 215 -9.13 33.40 -12.30
C PRO A 215 -10.30 32.65 -11.67
N SER A 216 -10.73 31.55 -12.29
CA SER A 216 -11.82 30.74 -11.77
C SER A 216 -11.44 30.18 -10.39
N GLY A 217 -12.14 30.62 -9.35
CA GLY A 217 -11.72 30.59 -7.94
C GLY A 217 -11.63 29.21 -7.25
N SER A 218 -11.28 28.15 -7.97
CA SER A 218 -10.85 26.89 -7.37
C SER A 218 -9.33 26.77 -7.49
N GLY A 219 -8.61 26.72 -6.36
CA GLY A 219 -7.14 26.66 -6.27
C GLY A 219 -6.51 25.32 -6.70
N HIS A 220 -7.01 24.74 -7.79
CA HIS A 220 -6.63 23.44 -8.35
C HIS A 220 -6.56 23.46 -9.90
N SER A 221 -6.40 24.65 -10.49
CA SER A 221 -6.17 24.81 -11.93
C SER A 221 -4.67 24.83 -12.27
N ALA A 222 -3.84 25.37 -11.38
CA ALA A 222 -2.41 25.58 -11.58
C ALA A 222 -1.63 24.29 -11.94
N GLU A 223 -1.98 23.16 -11.34
CA GLU A 223 -1.34 21.87 -11.62
C GLU A 223 -1.73 21.31 -13.00
N ALA A 224 -2.99 21.51 -13.41
CA ALA A 224 -3.45 21.13 -14.74
C ALA A 224 -2.87 22.06 -15.81
N GLU A 225 -2.79 23.36 -15.53
CA GLU A 225 -2.13 24.36 -16.38
C GLU A 225 -0.64 24.08 -16.54
N ALA A 226 0.09 23.74 -15.47
CA ALA A 226 1.50 23.36 -15.54
C ALA A 226 1.74 22.14 -16.44
N LEU A 227 0.86 21.13 -16.38
CA LEU A 227 0.94 19.95 -17.25
C LEU A 227 0.65 20.27 -18.72
N VAL A 228 -0.33 21.13 -18.99
CA VAL A 228 -0.65 21.59 -20.36
C VAL A 228 0.46 22.49 -20.91
N TYR A 229 0.96 23.44 -20.11
CA TYR A 229 2.13 24.27 -20.40
C TYR A 229 3.34 23.40 -20.74
N ASN A 230 3.67 22.40 -19.91
CA ASN A 230 4.78 21.48 -20.17
C ASN A 230 4.59 20.62 -21.42
N PHE A 231 3.35 20.31 -21.82
CA PHE A 231 3.08 19.69 -23.13
C PHE A 231 3.34 20.66 -24.29
N VAL A 232 2.81 21.90 -24.21
CA VAL A 232 3.01 22.93 -25.26
C VAL A 232 4.49 23.27 -25.40
N LYS A 233 5.22 23.48 -24.30
CA LYS A 233 6.67 23.76 -24.25
C LYS A 233 7.50 22.72 -24.99
N ARG A 234 7.10 21.43 -24.91
CA ARG A 234 7.80 20.30 -25.57
C ARG A 234 7.40 20.11 -27.03
N LYS A 235 6.19 20.50 -27.43
CA LYS A 235 5.65 20.25 -28.78
C LYS A 235 5.72 21.46 -29.72
N LYS A 236 5.53 22.67 -29.19
CA LYS A 236 5.46 23.96 -29.90
C LYS A 236 5.87 25.13 -28.98
N PRO A 237 7.14 25.24 -28.56
CA PRO A 237 7.59 26.24 -27.57
C PRO A 237 7.32 27.70 -27.97
N GLY A 238 7.37 28.03 -29.27
CA GLY A 238 7.10 29.39 -29.76
C GLY A 238 5.67 29.90 -29.52
N LEU A 239 4.75 29.04 -29.07
CA LEU A 239 3.36 29.42 -28.78
C LEU A 239 3.11 29.74 -27.29
N LEU A 240 4.10 29.57 -26.42
CA LEU A 240 3.89 29.70 -24.97
C LEU A 240 3.44 31.10 -24.56
N LEU A 241 4.13 32.13 -25.06
CA LEU A 241 3.81 33.54 -24.76
C LEU A 241 2.40 33.91 -25.27
N GLU A 242 2.02 33.43 -26.46
CA GLU A 242 0.68 33.64 -27.03
C GLU A 242 -0.42 32.93 -26.21
N MET A 243 -0.15 31.72 -25.72
CA MET A 243 -1.15 30.88 -25.07
C MET A 243 -1.34 31.14 -23.57
N PHE A 244 -0.33 31.67 -22.89
CA PHE A 244 -0.35 31.87 -21.43
C PHE A 244 -0.05 33.30 -20.99
N GLY A 245 0.61 34.12 -21.83
CA GLY A 245 1.20 35.40 -21.42
C GLY A 245 2.54 35.22 -20.69
N GLU A 246 3.38 36.26 -20.69
CA GLU A 246 4.75 36.17 -20.17
C GLU A 246 4.82 35.91 -18.67
N ASP A 247 4.08 36.67 -17.85
CA ASP A 247 4.06 36.51 -16.39
C ASP A 247 3.65 35.09 -15.96
N ARG A 248 2.64 34.52 -16.65
CA ARG A 248 2.17 33.16 -16.37
C ARG A 248 3.15 32.11 -16.88
N CYS A 249 3.85 32.35 -17.99
CA CYS A 249 4.99 31.51 -18.38
C CYS A 249 6.04 31.49 -17.27
N GLN A 250 6.47 32.66 -16.77
CA GLN A 250 7.45 32.73 -15.68
C GLN A 250 6.97 32.05 -14.39
N GLU A 251 5.69 32.17 -14.02
CA GLU A 251 5.10 31.49 -12.87
C GLU A 251 5.09 29.96 -13.03
N LEU A 252 4.79 29.47 -14.24
CA LEU A 252 4.77 28.04 -14.54
C LEU A 252 6.19 27.47 -14.69
N GLU A 253 7.16 28.23 -15.20
CA GLU A 253 8.58 27.82 -15.21
C GLU A 253 9.16 27.71 -13.80
N LYS A 254 8.79 28.61 -12.89
CA LYS A 254 9.10 28.49 -11.45
C LYS A 254 8.52 27.21 -10.82
N ARG A 255 7.59 26.52 -11.48
CA ARG A 255 7.01 25.21 -11.08
C ARG A 255 7.38 24.02 -11.98
N ASP A 256 8.08 24.23 -13.10
CA ASP A 256 8.38 23.18 -14.11
C ASP A 256 9.13 21.98 -13.49
N HIS A 257 10.03 22.27 -12.53
CA HIS A 257 10.78 21.28 -11.75
C HIS A 257 9.92 20.27 -10.96
N LEU A 258 8.61 20.52 -10.78
CA LEU A 258 7.67 19.60 -10.12
C LEU A 258 7.05 18.57 -11.10
N TYR A 259 7.27 18.71 -12.41
CA TYR A 259 6.56 17.96 -13.46
C TYR A 259 7.49 17.44 -14.57
N ASP A 260 8.14 16.30 -14.31
CA ASP A 260 9.12 15.63 -15.19
C ASP A 260 8.75 15.61 -16.70
N ARG A 261 9.80 15.51 -17.52
CA ARG A 261 9.77 15.39 -18.98
C ARG A 261 8.80 14.31 -19.50
N ASN A 262 8.44 13.32 -18.69
CA ASN A 262 7.51 12.25 -19.03
C ASN A 262 6.19 12.24 -18.23
N SER A 263 6.02 13.07 -17.19
CA SER A 263 4.89 12.95 -16.25
C SER A 263 3.51 12.85 -16.91
N LEU A 264 3.19 13.68 -17.90
CA LEU A 264 1.89 13.62 -18.60
C LEU A 264 1.69 12.33 -19.42
N LEU A 265 2.76 11.75 -19.96
CA LEU A 265 2.71 10.46 -20.65
C LEU A 265 2.46 9.33 -19.64
N SER A 266 3.21 9.32 -18.53
CA SER A 266 3.06 8.36 -17.44
C SER A 266 1.68 8.42 -16.76
N MET A 267 1.13 9.63 -16.58
CA MET A 267 -0.25 9.85 -16.12
C MET A 267 -1.27 9.09 -16.95
N LEU A 268 -1.20 9.26 -18.27
CA LEU A 268 -2.20 8.75 -19.19
C LEU A 268 -2.02 7.26 -19.47
N GLU A 269 -0.80 6.74 -19.40
CA GLU A 269 -0.55 5.30 -19.34
C GLU A 269 -1.15 4.67 -18.07
N ALA A 270 -0.99 5.31 -16.90
CA ALA A 270 -1.58 4.83 -15.64
C ALA A 270 -3.13 4.84 -15.68
N VAL A 271 -3.74 5.86 -16.28
CA VAL A 271 -5.22 5.96 -16.43
C VAL A 271 -5.77 4.98 -17.48
N LYS A 272 -5.06 4.78 -18.60
CA LYS A 272 -5.39 3.82 -19.68
C LYS A 272 -5.67 2.41 -19.13
N GLY A 273 -4.93 1.97 -18.11
CA GLY A 273 -5.09 0.65 -17.48
C GLY A 273 -6.42 0.41 -16.73
N ARG A 274 -7.19 1.46 -16.41
CA ARG A 274 -8.51 1.32 -15.74
C ARG A 274 -9.71 1.60 -16.63
N LEU A 275 -9.56 2.41 -17.68
CA LEU A 275 -10.63 2.66 -18.64
C LEU A 275 -10.94 1.43 -19.52
N SER A 276 -10.00 0.48 -19.61
CA SER A 276 -10.16 -0.78 -20.35
C SER A 276 -10.80 -1.91 -19.51
N VAL A 277 -12.13 -1.93 -19.40
CA VAL A 277 -12.87 -3.06 -18.76
C VAL A 277 -13.75 -3.80 -19.77
N ALA A 278 -13.11 -4.62 -20.62
CA ALA A 278 -13.69 -5.78 -21.30
C ALA A 278 -12.58 -6.59 -22.02
N LYS A 279 -12.81 -7.90 -22.21
CA LYS A 279 -11.92 -8.82 -22.95
C LYS A 279 -11.92 -8.51 -24.45
N GLU A 280 -10.84 -8.86 -25.13
CA GLU A 280 -10.92 -9.29 -26.53
C GLU A 280 -11.60 -10.66 -26.61
N ALA A 281 -12.60 -10.77 -27.49
CA ALA A 281 -13.14 -12.03 -27.97
C ALA A 281 -12.89 -12.09 -29.49
N ALA A 282 -12.65 -13.28 -30.03
CA ALA A 282 -12.18 -13.43 -31.40
C ALA A 282 -13.19 -12.92 -32.44
N SER A 283 -12.70 -12.22 -33.47
CA SER A 283 -13.48 -11.85 -34.64
C SER A 283 -13.70 -13.07 -35.54
N GLY A 284 -14.91 -13.64 -35.47
CA GLY A 284 -15.45 -14.51 -36.52
C GLY A 284 -16.41 -13.69 -37.39
N ASP A 285 -16.12 -13.57 -38.69
CA ASP A 285 -16.85 -12.72 -39.62
C ASP A 285 -17.78 -13.53 -40.53
N VAL A 286 -19.07 -13.16 -40.56
CA VAL A 286 -20.02 -13.50 -41.63
C VAL A 286 -21.02 -12.35 -41.75
N MET A 287 -21.09 -11.72 -42.92
CA MET A 287 -22.18 -10.80 -43.28
C MET A 287 -23.49 -11.54 -43.54
N GLU A 288 -24.62 -10.98 -43.12
CA GLU A 288 -25.85 -11.07 -43.92
C GLU A 288 -26.67 -9.77 -43.87
N LYS A 289 -27.22 -9.36 -45.03
CA LYS A 289 -28.06 -8.17 -45.17
C LYS A 289 -29.53 -8.55 -44.98
N LYS A 290 -30.28 -7.85 -44.11
CA LYS A 290 -31.76 -7.88 -44.11
C LYS A 290 -32.38 -6.50 -43.95
N LYS A 291 -33.52 -6.31 -44.60
CA LYS A 291 -34.20 -5.01 -44.77
C LYS A 291 -34.85 -4.56 -43.46
N ILE A 292 -34.85 -3.24 -43.23
CA ILE A 292 -35.67 -2.60 -42.21
C ILE A 292 -37.08 -2.41 -42.79
N THR A 293 -38.10 -2.94 -42.10
CA THR A 293 -39.51 -2.64 -42.36
C THR A 293 -40.09 -1.93 -41.13
N ILE A 294 -40.73 -0.77 -41.35
CA ILE A 294 -41.32 0.02 -40.27
C ILE A 294 -42.70 -0.54 -39.92
N ILE A 295 -42.90 -0.95 -38.66
CA ILE A 295 -44.24 -1.18 -38.08
C ILE A 295 -44.33 -0.40 -36.78
N LYS A 296 -45.39 0.41 -36.64
CA LYS A 296 -45.74 1.11 -35.40
C LYS A 296 -46.54 0.17 -34.49
N ALA A 297 -46.10 0.00 -33.24
CA ALA A 297 -46.94 -0.52 -32.17
C ALA A 297 -46.60 0.19 -30.86
N LYS A 298 -47.61 0.78 -30.20
CA LYS A 298 -47.49 1.21 -28.80
C LYS A 298 -47.73 0.00 -27.91
N LYS A 299 -46.80 -0.32 -27.01
CA LYS A 299 -47.12 -1.04 -25.76
C LYS A 299 -46.08 -0.71 -24.68
N ASP A 300 -46.50 -0.87 -23.44
CA ASP A 300 -46.03 -0.10 -22.30
C ASP A 300 -44.64 -0.52 -21.80
N PHE A 301 -43.80 0.48 -21.50
CA PHE A 301 -42.38 0.28 -21.20
C PHE A 301 -42.10 0.44 -19.69
N LEU A 302 -42.43 -0.59 -18.89
CA LEU A 302 -41.86 -0.69 -17.54
C LEU A 302 -40.34 -0.87 -17.66
N ARG A 303 -39.61 0.08 -17.08
CA ARG A 303 -38.25 0.40 -17.53
C ARG A 303 -37.17 -0.33 -16.71
N ASP A 304 -36.73 -1.47 -17.24
CA ASP A 304 -35.63 -2.25 -16.66
C ASP A 304 -34.28 -1.52 -16.85
N ASN A 305 -33.87 -0.73 -15.85
CA ASN A 305 -32.74 0.22 -15.94
C ASN A 305 -31.34 -0.44 -15.91
N ASN A 306 -31.23 -1.73 -16.21
CA ASN A 306 -29.97 -2.49 -16.24
C ASN A 306 -29.46 -2.82 -17.66
N ALA A 307 -30.06 -2.22 -18.70
CA ALA A 307 -29.54 -2.31 -20.07
C ALA A 307 -28.07 -1.82 -20.12
N ALA A 308 -27.16 -2.71 -20.51
CA ALA A 308 -25.74 -2.39 -20.59
C ALA A 308 -25.51 -1.28 -21.62
N ILE A 309 -24.93 -0.15 -21.18
CA ILE A 309 -24.74 1.09 -21.98
C ILE A 309 -24.13 0.74 -23.35
N PRO A 310 -24.90 0.81 -24.46
CA PRO A 310 -24.40 0.44 -25.77
C PRO A 310 -23.31 1.42 -26.22
N GLY A 311 -22.29 0.92 -26.93
CA GLY A 311 -21.30 1.80 -27.55
C GLY A 311 -20.20 2.35 -26.62
N ARG A 312 -19.86 1.68 -25.50
CA ARG A 312 -18.56 1.88 -24.82
C ARG A 312 -17.38 1.38 -25.67
N ASN A 313 -17.24 1.93 -26.87
CA ASN A 313 -16.08 1.71 -27.73
C ASN A 313 -14.83 2.22 -27.01
N LYS A 314 -13.75 1.45 -27.10
CA LYS A 314 -12.54 1.53 -26.25
C LYS A 314 -11.62 2.69 -26.68
N VAL A 315 -12.16 3.91 -26.76
CA VAL A 315 -11.42 5.13 -27.15
C VAL A 315 -10.28 5.36 -26.17
N ARG A 316 -9.05 5.15 -26.64
CA ARG A 316 -7.84 5.41 -25.86
C ARG A 316 -7.66 6.91 -25.70
N ILE A 317 -7.82 7.42 -24.49
CA ILE A 317 -7.41 8.79 -24.15
C ILE A 317 -5.89 8.90 -24.34
N THR A 318 -5.45 9.82 -25.20
CA THR A 318 -4.03 10.16 -25.42
C THR A 318 -3.73 11.55 -24.83
N PRO A 319 -2.45 11.92 -24.62
CA PRO A 319 -2.09 13.28 -24.18
C PRO A 319 -2.66 14.36 -25.07
N GLU A 320 -2.60 14.16 -26.38
CA GLU A 320 -3.09 15.07 -27.39
C GLU A 320 -4.62 15.26 -27.26
N LEU A 321 -5.37 14.17 -27.01
CA LEU A 321 -6.83 14.23 -26.82
C LEU A 321 -7.23 14.83 -25.46
N ALA A 322 -6.47 14.57 -24.39
CA ALA A 322 -6.70 15.15 -23.07
C ALA A 322 -6.42 16.66 -23.05
N VAL A 323 -5.32 17.09 -23.69
CA VAL A 323 -4.97 18.51 -23.88
C VAL A 323 -5.96 19.20 -24.81
N PHE A 324 -6.39 18.55 -25.90
CA PHE A 324 -7.47 19.06 -26.74
C PHE A 324 -8.75 19.30 -25.92
N ASN A 325 -9.18 18.32 -25.12
CA ASN A 325 -10.38 18.45 -24.30
C ASN A 325 -10.27 19.61 -23.27
N TYR A 326 -9.10 19.82 -22.65
CA TYR A 326 -8.87 20.94 -21.74
C TYR A 326 -9.15 22.33 -22.35
N PHE A 327 -8.74 22.53 -23.61
CA PHE A 327 -8.98 23.77 -24.36
C PHE A 327 -10.41 23.83 -24.94
N HIS A 328 -10.98 22.67 -25.29
CA HIS A 328 -12.36 22.53 -25.77
C HIS A 328 -13.39 22.87 -24.69
N GLU A 329 -13.23 22.34 -23.47
CA GLU A 329 -14.03 22.68 -22.27
C GLU A 329 -14.00 24.18 -21.95
N ARG A 330 -12.92 24.89 -22.32
CA ARG A 330 -12.73 26.33 -22.13
C ARG A 330 -13.16 27.19 -23.33
N GLN A 331 -13.65 26.57 -24.41
CA GLN A 331 -13.98 27.25 -25.68
C GLN A 331 -12.81 28.06 -26.27
N GLN A 332 -11.56 27.68 -25.94
CA GLN A 332 -10.35 28.40 -26.38
C GLN A 332 -9.98 28.01 -27.81
N GLU A 333 -10.82 28.41 -28.77
CA GLU A 333 -10.64 28.09 -30.20
C GLU A 333 -9.29 28.52 -30.76
N GLY A 334 -8.75 29.66 -30.31
CA GLY A 334 -7.42 30.15 -30.71
C GLY A 334 -6.35 29.10 -30.41
N ALA A 335 -6.20 28.73 -29.13
CA ALA A 335 -5.31 27.66 -28.67
C ALA A 335 -5.53 26.33 -29.41
N LEU A 336 -6.78 25.96 -29.69
CA LEU A 336 -7.07 24.76 -30.49
C LEU A 336 -6.58 24.89 -31.94
N LYS A 337 -6.88 25.99 -32.62
CA LYS A 337 -6.43 26.30 -34.00
C LYS A 337 -4.90 26.29 -34.11
N LEU A 338 -4.24 26.80 -33.08
CA LEU A 338 -2.80 26.96 -32.95
C LEU A 338 -2.07 25.63 -32.65
N LEU A 339 -2.60 24.82 -31.72
CA LEU A 339 -2.02 23.52 -31.37
C LEU A 339 -2.32 22.42 -32.40
N PHE A 340 -3.54 22.36 -32.92
CA PHE A 340 -4.04 21.22 -33.69
C PHE A 340 -4.48 21.61 -35.12
N ASN A 341 -3.97 20.88 -36.12
CA ASN A 341 -4.41 21.05 -37.51
C ASN A 341 -5.92 20.73 -37.65
N LYS A 342 -6.56 21.24 -38.71
CA LYS A 342 -8.01 21.12 -38.94
C LYS A 342 -8.51 19.65 -38.85
N LYS A 343 -7.85 18.72 -39.54
CA LYS A 343 -8.22 17.28 -39.55
C LYS A 343 -8.14 16.65 -38.16
N THR A 344 -7.10 16.97 -37.38
CA THR A 344 -6.96 16.50 -35.99
C THR A 344 -7.99 17.13 -35.07
N ARG A 345 -8.34 18.42 -35.25
CA ARG A 345 -9.42 19.06 -34.47
C ARG A 345 -10.78 18.44 -34.73
N GLU A 346 -11.11 18.15 -35.98
CA GLU A 346 -12.38 17.50 -36.34
C GLU A 346 -12.44 16.06 -35.81
N ASP A 347 -11.33 15.32 -35.86
CA ASP A 347 -11.23 13.97 -35.30
C ASP A 347 -11.33 13.95 -33.77
N TYR A 348 -10.67 14.88 -33.08
CA TYR A 348 -10.71 14.98 -31.62
C TYR A 348 -12.02 15.59 -31.11
N GLY A 349 -12.61 16.54 -31.84
CA GLY A 349 -13.96 17.05 -31.61
C GLY A 349 -14.96 15.89 -31.63
N ARG A 350 -15.07 15.17 -32.75
CA ARG A 350 -15.92 13.98 -32.85
C ARG A 350 -15.68 12.96 -31.73
N LYS A 351 -14.44 12.78 -31.25
CA LYS A 351 -14.12 11.88 -30.12
C LYS A 351 -14.58 12.43 -28.78
N VAL A 352 -14.40 13.73 -28.53
CA VAL A 352 -14.96 14.42 -27.35
C VAL A 352 -16.48 14.37 -27.38
N ASP A 353 -17.12 14.66 -28.52
CA ASP A 353 -18.58 14.60 -28.68
C ASP A 353 -19.14 13.18 -28.47
N THR A 354 -18.48 12.16 -29.06
CA THR A 354 -18.86 10.75 -28.91
C THR A 354 -18.70 10.26 -27.46
N MET A 355 -17.72 10.78 -26.72
CA MET A 355 -17.56 10.48 -25.29
C MET A 355 -18.50 11.33 -24.42
N GLY A 356 -18.80 12.55 -24.83
CA GLY A 356 -19.58 13.55 -24.10
C GLY A 356 -19.13 13.65 -22.64
N ILE A 357 -20.11 13.49 -21.74
CA ILE A 357 -19.96 13.52 -20.28
C ILE A 357 -18.95 12.47 -19.74
N TRP A 358 -18.58 11.45 -20.53
CA TRP A 358 -17.59 10.44 -20.15
C TRP A 358 -16.12 10.85 -20.35
N MET A 359 -15.83 11.98 -20.99
CA MET A 359 -14.45 12.50 -21.02
C MET A 359 -14.06 13.01 -19.63
N PRO A 360 -13.03 12.43 -18.96
CA PRO A 360 -12.60 12.93 -17.66
C PRO A 360 -11.80 14.22 -17.87
N PRO A 361 -12.11 15.32 -17.15
CA PRO A 361 -11.30 16.53 -17.21
C PRO A 361 -9.84 16.25 -16.85
N VAL A 362 -8.88 17.02 -17.38
CA VAL A 362 -7.44 16.81 -17.11
C VAL A 362 -7.12 16.80 -15.60
N ARG A 363 -7.87 17.58 -14.80
CA ARG A 363 -7.79 17.57 -13.33
C ARG A 363 -8.11 16.19 -12.72
N ARG A 364 -9.11 15.47 -13.25
CA ARG A 364 -9.46 14.10 -12.83
C ARG A 364 -8.37 13.09 -13.20
N ILE A 365 -7.83 13.22 -14.42
CA ILE A 365 -6.72 12.40 -14.92
C ILE A 365 -5.48 12.58 -14.02
N TYR A 366 -5.12 13.83 -13.69
CA TYR A 366 -4.00 14.13 -12.80
C TYR A 366 -4.23 13.65 -11.36
N ALA A 367 -5.40 13.92 -10.77
CA ALA A 367 -5.71 13.47 -9.43
C ALA A 367 -5.68 11.93 -9.31
N HIS A 368 -6.14 11.21 -10.33
CA HIS A 368 -6.07 9.75 -10.38
C HIS A 368 -4.63 9.23 -10.48
N TYR A 369 -3.77 9.88 -11.26
CA TYR A 369 -2.34 9.56 -11.31
C TYR A 369 -1.66 9.83 -9.96
N ARG A 370 -1.80 11.05 -9.42
CA ARG A 370 -1.22 11.45 -8.13
C ARG A 370 -1.62 10.49 -7.01
N PHE A 371 -2.88 10.06 -6.96
CA PHE A 371 -3.35 9.01 -6.07
C PHE A 371 -2.63 7.67 -6.29
N ASN A 372 -2.51 7.19 -7.53
CA ASN A 372 -1.86 5.91 -7.81
C ASN A 372 -0.36 5.93 -7.49
N GLU A 373 0.38 7.00 -7.79
CA GLU A 373 1.82 7.11 -7.48
C GLU A 373 2.06 7.14 -5.97
N LEU A 374 1.38 8.04 -5.24
CA LEU A 374 1.44 8.08 -3.77
C LEU A 374 1.09 6.72 -3.16
N LYS A 375 0.13 5.98 -3.74
CA LYS A 375 -0.25 4.63 -3.31
C LYS A 375 0.78 3.54 -3.66
N LYS A 376 1.62 3.71 -4.69
CA LYS A 376 2.75 2.80 -4.97
C LYS A 376 3.84 2.90 -3.91
N GLU A 377 4.15 4.13 -3.51
CA GLU A 377 5.16 4.50 -2.51
C GLU A 377 4.71 4.12 -1.09
N ASN A 378 3.47 4.44 -0.74
CA ASN A 378 2.97 4.44 0.64
C ASN A 378 1.84 3.42 0.88
N ARG A 379 2.02 2.19 0.36
CA ARG A 379 0.99 1.11 0.27
C ARG A 379 0.24 0.78 1.56
N GLU A 380 0.82 1.09 2.72
CA GLU A 380 0.37 0.71 4.07
C GLU A 380 -0.24 1.87 4.86
N THR A 381 -0.19 3.09 4.31
CA THR A 381 -0.88 4.25 4.86
C THR A 381 -2.39 4.14 4.61
N ARG A 382 -3.18 4.91 5.37
CA ARG A 382 -4.63 5.02 5.12
C ARG A 382 -4.89 6.16 4.16
N GLU A 383 -5.72 5.90 3.15
CA GLU A 383 -6.15 6.91 2.19
C GLU A 383 -7.13 7.87 2.89
N ILE A 384 -6.97 9.19 2.71
CA ILE A 384 -7.90 10.20 3.23
C ILE A 384 -8.70 10.78 2.06
N TRP A 385 -10.02 10.64 2.12
CA TRP A 385 -10.97 11.07 1.10
C TRP A 385 -12.00 12.02 1.69
N LYS A 386 -12.34 13.10 0.99
CA LYS A 386 -13.42 14.02 1.37
C LYS A 386 -14.71 13.60 0.65
N CYS A 387 -15.83 13.43 1.35
CA CYS A 387 -17.10 13.18 0.66
C CYS A 387 -17.58 14.45 -0.03
N GLU A 388 -17.81 14.42 -1.34
CA GLU A 388 -18.25 15.63 -2.06
C GLU A 388 -19.66 16.11 -1.68
N LEU A 389 -20.52 15.25 -1.13
CA LEU A 389 -21.83 15.69 -0.64
C LEU A 389 -21.76 16.29 0.77
N CYS A 390 -21.29 15.53 1.77
CA CYS A 390 -21.32 15.97 3.17
C CYS A 390 -20.03 16.65 3.67
N LYS A 391 -19.01 16.79 2.79
CA LYS A 391 -17.68 17.39 3.04
C LYS A 391 -16.86 16.79 4.21
N LYS A 392 -17.31 15.69 4.82
CA LYS A 392 -16.61 14.95 5.88
C LYS A 392 -15.41 14.16 5.33
N GLU A 393 -14.41 13.94 6.17
CA GLU A 393 -13.24 13.12 5.84
C GLU A 393 -13.42 11.65 6.23
N HIS A 394 -13.05 10.75 5.33
CA HIS A 394 -13.14 9.31 5.49
C HIS A 394 -11.77 8.67 5.28
N LYS A 395 -11.36 7.80 6.22
CA LYS A 395 -10.03 7.17 6.23
C LYS A 395 -10.15 5.70 5.83
N SER A 396 -9.82 5.41 4.57
CA SER A 396 -9.95 4.10 3.93
C SER A 396 -8.72 3.21 4.17
N ASN A 397 -8.97 1.93 4.46
CA ASN A 397 -7.92 0.91 4.61
C ASN A 397 -7.45 0.35 3.24
N GLY A 398 -7.25 1.21 2.23
CA GLY A 398 -6.74 0.83 0.90
C GLY A 398 -7.71 0.06 -0.02
N TYR A 399 -8.74 -0.59 0.55
CA TYR A 399 -9.78 -1.33 -0.16
C TYR A 399 -11.04 -0.51 -0.47
N GLY A 400 -11.20 0.69 0.08
CA GLY A 400 -12.36 1.57 -0.16
C GLY A 400 -13.68 1.11 0.47
N SER A 401 -13.75 -0.03 1.16
CA SER A 401 -14.98 -0.55 1.78
C SER A 401 -15.70 0.46 2.68
N ASP A 402 -14.91 1.27 3.38
CA ASP A 402 -15.37 2.27 4.35
C ASP A 402 -16.02 3.47 3.64
N LEU A 403 -15.58 3.75 2.40
CA LEU A 403 -16.17 4.73 1.49
C LEU A 403 -17.49 4.21 0.89
N LEU A 404 -17.53 2.95 0.49
CA LEU A 404 -18.73 2.30 -0.07
C LEU A 404 -19.86 2.20 0.96
N VAL A 405 -19.54 1.91 2.23
CA VAL A 405 -20.53 1.95 3.32
C VAL A 405 -21.05 3.38 3.54
N HIS A 406 -20.20 4.40 3.41
CA HIS A 406 -20.65 5.79 3.48
C HIS A 406 -21.54 6.20 2.30
N ILE A 407 -21.18 5.81 1.07
CA ILE A 407 -22.00 6.02 -0.14
C ILE A 407 -23.39 5.40 0.02
N GLY A 408 -23.46 4.13 0.46
CA GLY A 408 -24.75 3.44 0.61
C GLY A 408 -25.67 4.05 1.67
N ILE A 409 -25.12 4.77 2.64
CA ILE A 409 -25.93 5.56 3.60
C ILE A 409 -26.52 6.81 2.92
N HIS A 410 -25.78 7.46 2.01
CA HIS A 410 -26.28 8.62 1.25
C HIS A 410 -27.32 8.23 0.19
N GLU A 411 -27.09 7.15 -0.55
CA GLU A 411 -28.02 6.64 -1.58
C GLU A 411 -29.10 5.71 -1.00
N ASN A 412 -29.16 5.58 0.34
CA ASN A 412 -30.12 4.75 1.10
C ASN A 412 -30.22 3.29 0.61
N ILE A 413 -29.09 2.69 0.20
CA ILE A 413 -29.04 1.37 -0.42
C ILE A 413 -29.53 0.30 0.57
N PRO A 414 -30.54 -0.52 0.20
CA PRO A 414 -31.18 -1.43 1.13
C PRO A 414 -30.29 -2.63 1.50
N CYS A 415 -30.27 -2.95 2.78
CA CYS A 415 -29.81 -4.21 3.35
C CYS A 415 -31.00 -4.89 4.05
N PRO A 416 -31.80 -5.71 3.34
CA PRO A 416 -32.91 -6.42 3.96
C PRO A 416 -32.40 -7.39 5.03
N CYS A 417 -33.23 -7.63 6.05
CA CYS A 417 -33.08 -8.78 6.93
C CYS A 417 -33.37 -10.07 6.14
N PHE A 418 -32.81 -11.19 6.61
CA PHE A 418 -32.99 -12.53 6.01
C PHE A 418 -33.51 -13.53 7.03
N ILE A 419 -33.96 -13.06 8.20
CA ILE A 419 -34.69 -13.87 9.17
C ILE A 419 -36.16 -13.85 8.77
N GLU A 420 -36.76 -15.03 8.73
CA GLU A 420 -38.16 -15.24 8.37
C GLU A 420 -39.10 -14.45 9.30
N GLY A 421 -40.15 -13.86 8.74
CA GLY A 421 -41.05 -12.96 9.47
C GLY A 421 -40.45 -11.59 9.86
N CYS A 422 -39.38 -11.13 9.18
CA CYS A 422 -38.77 -9.83 9.48
C CYS A 422 -38.52 -8.94 8.25
N ASP A 423 -39.48 -8.07 7.94
CA ASP A 423 -39.44 -7.13 6.79
C ASP A 423 -38.47 -5.94 6.99
N ALA A 424 -37.64 -5.97 8.03
CA ALA A 424 -36.75 -4.87 8.38
C ALA A 424 -35.67 -4.65 7.30
N THR A 425 -35.71 -3.48 6.65
CA THR A 425 -34.68 -3.06 5.68
C THR A 425 -33.78 -1.97 6.28
N LEU A 426 -32.48 -2.24 6.33
CA LEU A 426 -31.48 -1.38 6.97
C LEU A 426 -30.65 -0.62 5.92
N ARG A 427 -30.11 0.56 6.28
CA ARG A 427 -29.29 1.39 5.37
C ARG A 427 -27.79 1.03 5.30
N SER A 428 -27.36 -0.04 5.98
CA SER A 428 -25.98 -0.54 5.86
C SER A 428 -25.81 -1.99 6.37
N PRO A 429 -24.77 -2.72 5.91
CA PRO A 429 -24.44 -4.05 6.44
C PRO A 429 -24.04 -4.05 7.93
N VAL A 430 -23.56 -2.92 8.47
CA VAL A 430 -23.23 -2.77 9.90
C VAL A 430 -24.50 -2.64 10.73
N SER A 431 -25.46 -1.85 10.23
CA SER A 431 -26.80 -1.71 10.80
C SER A 431 -27.54 -3.06 10.79
N LEU A 432 -27.46 -3.83 9.70
CA LEU A 432 -28.02 -5.19 9.63
C LEU A 432 -27.39 -6.13 10.69
N GLY A 433 -26.06 -6.12 10.84
CA GLY A 433 -25.39 -6.91 11.89
C GLY A 433 -25.82 -6.54 13.32
N THR A 434 -26.11 -5.26 13.56
CA THR A 434 -26.62 -4.78 14.86
C THR A 434 -28.12 -5.08 15.04
N HIS A 435 -28.89 -5.08 13.96
CA HIS A 435 -30.29 -5.49 13.95
C HIS A 435 -30.45 -6.98 14.29
N LEU A 436 -29.68 -7.87 13.66
CA LEU A 436 -29.65 -9.31 13.98
C LEU A 436 -29.41 -9.56 15.46
N LEU A 437 -28.43 -8.87 16.04
CA LEU A 437 -28.12 -8.95 17.47
C LEU A 437 -29.23 -8.40 18.38
N ARG A 438 -29.89 -7.28 18.01
CA ARG A 438 -30.85 -6.60 18.90
C ARG A 438 -32.32 -7.01 18.73
N LYS A 439 -32.71 -7.57 17.59
CA LYS A 439 -34.10 -7.97 17.28
C LYS A 439 -34.29 -9.48 17.19
N HIS A 440 -33.24 -10.22 16.84
CA HIS A 440 -33.29 -11.70 16.76
C HIS A 440 -32.41 -12.38 17.82
N VAL A 441 -31.61 -11.63 18.58
CA VAL A 441 -30.61 -12.14 19.55
C VAL A 441 -29.52 -13.00 18.87
N ILE A 442 -29.39 -12.93 17.55
CA ILE A 442 -28.43 -13.71 16.76
C ILE A 442 -27.13 -12.92 16.59
N HIS A 443 -26.06 -13.39 17.24
CA HIS A 443 -24.71 -12.95 16.93
C HIS A 443 -24.27 -13.43 15.54
N VAL A 444 -23.51 -12.62 14.81
CA VAL A 444 -22.98 -12.97 13.46
C VAL A 444 -22.08 -14.22 13.49
N SER A 445 -21.46 -14.53 14.63
CA SER A 445 -20.69 -15.75 14.88
C SER A 445 -21.54 -17.01 15.09
N SER A 446 -22.84 -16.86 15.36
CA SER A 446 -23.79 -17.92 15.67
C SER A 446 -24.77 -18.19 14.51
N LEU A 447 -24.60 -17.50 13.38
CA LEU A 447 -25.35 -17.76 12.15
C LEU A 447 -24.99 -19.14 11.60
N ASN A 448 -25.98 -19.89 11.13
CA ASN A 448 -25.72 -21.12 10.39
C ASN A 448 -25.07 -20.82 9.02
N SER A 449 -24.56 -21.85 8.34
CA SER A 449 -23.81 -21.70 7.07
C SER A 449 -24.62 -21.00 5.97
N GLN A 450 -25.92 -21.28 5.87
CA GLN A 450 -26.84 -20.67 4.91
C GLN A 450 -27.11 -19.19 5.23
N GLN A 451 -27.47 -18.89 6.48
CA GLN A 451 -27.65 -17.52 6.98
C GLN A 451 -26.41 -16.65 6.79
N TYR A 452 -25.22 -17.20 7.11
CA TYR A 452 -23.95 -16.51 6.90
C TYR A 452 -23.67 -16.24 5.42
N TYR A 453 -24.00 -17.18 4.52
CA TYR A 453 -23.89 -16.97 3.07
C TYR A 453 -24.84 -15.87 2.57
N ILE A 454 -26.09 -15.85 3.03
CA ILE A 454 -27.06 -14.80 2.66
C ILE A 454 -26.57 -13.43 3.14
N LEU A 455 -26.09 -13.30 4.38
CA LEU A 455 -25.47 -12.07 4.88
C LEU A 455 -24.27 -11.60 4.04
N LYS A 456 -23.47 -12.53 3.48
CA LYS A 456 -22.36 -12.20 2.58
C LYS A 456 -22.86 -11.69 1.23
N GLU A 457 -23.87 -12.32 0.64
CA GLU A 457 -24.44 -11.88 -0.64
C GLU A 457 -25.17 -10.54 -0.51
N VAL A 458 -25.95 -10.30 0.55
CA VAL A 458 -26.55 -8.98 0.84
C VAL A 458 -25.46 -7.90 0.95
N ARG A 459 -24.39 -8.15 1.71
CA ARG A 459 -23.25 -7.21 1.82
C ARG A 459 -22.55 -6.97 0.48
N LYS A 460 -22.43 -8.00 -0.37
CA LYS A 460 -21.79 -7.95 -1.69
C LYS A 460 -22.66 -7.20 -2.71
N GLN A 461 -23.98 -7.37 -2.67
CA GLN A 461 -24.94 -6.63 -3.48
C GLN A 461 -24.92 -5.14 -3.11
N PHE A 462 -25.03 -4.81 -1.81
CA PHE A 462 -24.92 -3.44 -1.30
C PHE A 462 -23.60 -2.77 -1.73
N LEU A 463 -22.45 -3.45 -1.60
CA LEU A 463 -21.15 -2.89 -2.02
C LEU A 463 -21.06 -2.73 -3.54
N LYS A 464 -21.61 -3.65 -4.34
CA LYS A 464 -21.68 -3.54 -5.80
C LYS A 464 -22.53 -2.33 -6.24
N GLN A 465 -23.66 -2.09 -5.57
CA GLN A 465 -24.51 -0.93 -5.81
C GLN A 465 -23.84 0.37 -5.34
N ALA A 466 -23.13 0.37 -4.20
CA ALA A 466 -22.39 1.55 -3.75
C ALA A 466 -21.25 1.94 -4.72
N GLU A 467 -20.57 0.99 -5.35
CA GLU A 467 -19.47 1.26 -6.28
C GLU A 467 -19.95 2.04 -7.53
N THR A 468 -21.22 1.88 -7.98
CA THR A 468 -21.72 2.64 -9.14
C THR A 468 -21.89 4.14 -8.90
N PHE A 469 -21.90 4.58 -7.62
CA PHE A 469 -21.96 5.99 -7.26
C PHE A 469 -20.60 6.54 -6.79
N ARG A 470 -19.51 5.77 -6.90
CA ARG A 470 -18.20 6.14 -6.34
C ARG A 470 -17.70 7.50 -6.83
N ASP A 471 -17.75 7.74 -8.14
CA ASP A 471 -17.27 9.00 -8.75
C ASP A 471 -18.18 10.21 -8.43
N LYS A 472 -19.39 10.00 -7.86
CA LYS A 472 -20.29 11.07 -7.38
C LYS A 472 -19.90 11.58 -5.98
N TYR A 473 -19.39 10.70 -5.11
CA TYR A 473 -19.08 11.03 -3.71
C TYR A 473 -17.58 11.12 -3.42
N PHE A 474 -16.77 10.31 -4.09
CA PHE A 474 -15.33 10.23 -3.94
C PHE A 474 -14.65 10.11 -5.33
N PRO A 475 -14.82 11.11 -6.22
CA PRO A 475 -14.03 11.20 -7.43
C PRO A 475 -12.53 11.31 -7.09
N PRO A 476 -11.60 11.04 -8.04
CA PRO A 476 -10.17 11.17 -7.81
C PRO A 476 -9.75 12.53 -7.20
N GLU A 477 -10.42 13.61 -7.60
CA GLU A 477 -10.20 14.98 -7.10
C GLU A 477 -10.52 15.15 -5.60
N ALA A 478 -11.31 14.25 -5.01
CA ALA A 478 -11.70 14.26 -3.60
C ALA A 478 -10.72 13.50 -2.69
N PHE A 479 -9.65 12.94 -3.24
CA PHE A 479 -8.52 12.39 -2.48
C PHE A 479 -7.69 13.54 -1.90
N ILE A 480 -7.69 13.68 -0.57
CA ILE A 480 -6.93 14.71 0.13
C ILE A 480 -5.44 14.34 0.16
N GLY A 481 -5.15 13.06 0.42
CA GLY A 481 -3.81 12.57 0.63
C GLY A 481 -3.78 11.29 1.46
N LEU A 482 -2.64 11.01 2.06
CA LEU A 482 -2.40 9.83 2.88
C LEU A 482 -2.25 10.21 4.35
N ASN A 483 -2.58 9.27 5.22
CA ASN A 483 -2.46 9.43 6.67
C ASN A 483 -1.07 8.96 7.11
N ASP A 484 -0.17 9.91 7.39
CA ASP A 484 1.24 9.71 7.81
C ASP A 484 1.40 8.73 8.97
N ARG A 485 0.36 8.59 9.80
CA ARG A 485 0.20 7.48 10.72
C ARG A 485 0.01 6.18 9.93
N LYS A 486 1.14 5.59 9.49
CA LYS A 486 1.28 4.21 9.00
C LYS A 486 0.33 3.30 9.80
N THR A 487 -0.38 2.39 9.12
CA THR A 487 -1.40 1.56 9.77
C THR A 487 -0.81 0.88 11.02
N ARG A 488 -1.53 0.94 12.16
CA ARG A 488 -1.06 0.58 13.53
C ARG A 488 -0.38 -0.79 13.71
N CYS A 489 -0.35 -1.63 12.68
CA CYS A 489 0.42 -2.86 12.66
C CYS A 489 1.90 -2.65 12.33
N MET A 490 2.30 -1.65 11.53
CA MET A 490 3.70 -1.51 11.07
C MET A 490 4.76 -1.36 12.18
N ALA A 491 4.39 -0.88 13.37
CA ALA A 491 5.29 -0.88 14.52
C ALA A 491 5.63 -2.30 15.03
N ARG A 492 4.80 -3.32 14.72
CA ARG A 492 5.10 -4.74 14.98
C ARG A 492 6.25 -5.25 14.12
N ASP A 493 6.40 -4.68 12.94
CA ASP A 493 7.35 -5.11 11.92
C ASP A 493 8.71 -4.45 12.13
N LEU A 494 8.74 -3.24 12.69
CA LEU A 494 9.96 -2.55 13.14
C LEU A 494 10.48 -2.99 14.51
N GLU A 495 9.62 -3.43 15.45
CA GLU A 495 10.04 -3.96 16.76
C GLU A 495 10.17 -5.50 16.71
N ASP A 496 11.23 -6.07 17.29
CA ASP A 496 11.39 -7.52 17.47
C ASP A 496 10.22 -8.10 18.30
N PRO A 497 9.57 -9.21 17.90
CA PRO A 497 8.61 -9.90 18.75
C PRO A 497 9.23 -10.62 19.96
N ILE A 498 10.53 -10.88 20.01
CA ILE A 498 11.18 -11.59 21.12
C ILE A 498 11.56 -10.60 22.23
N CYS A 499 11.17 -10.91 23.47
CA CYS A 499 11.60 -10.15 24.64
C CYS A 499 13.06 -10.47 25.01
N ARG A 500 13.94 -9.46 25.03
CA ARG A 500 15.36 -9.61 25.42
C ARG A 500 15.57 -10.14 26.84
N GLU A 501 14.69 -9.85 27.80
CA GLU A 501 14.88 -10.28 29.20
C GLU A 501 14.49 -11.77 29.43
N CYS A 502 13.59 -12.35 28.63
CA CYS A 502 13.10 -13.72 28.89
C CYS A 502 12.84 -14.60 27.65
N GLY A 503 13.24 -14.17 26.45
CA GLY A 503 13.10 -14.94 25.21
C GLY A 503 11.66 -15.16 24.72
N LYS A 504 10.64 -14.59 25.38
CA LYS A 504 9.24 -14.85 25.02
C LYS A 504 8.80 -14.04 23.79
N THR A 505 8.28 -14.73 22.79
CA THR A 505 7.74 -14.15 21.56
C THR A 505 6.34 -13.56 21.78
N VAL A 506 6.20 -12.24 21.60
CA VAL A 506 4.98 -11.46 21.86
C VAL A 506 4.64 -10.60 20.64
N LEU A 507 3.66 -11.05 19.84
CA LEU A 507 3.37 -10.53 18.49
C LEU A 507 2.52 -9.24 18.41
N ASN A 508 1.89 -8.79 19.50
CA ASN A 508 1.04 -7.58 19.50
C ASN A 508 1.67 -6.50 20.39
N VAL A 509 1.78 -5.27 19.90
CA VAL A 509 2.33 -4.12 20.67
C VAL A 509 1.58 -3.90 22.00
N SER A 510 0.28 -4.18 22.06
CA SER A 510 -0.49 -4.13 23.31
C SER A 510 -0.06 -5.20 24.32
N THR A 511 0.15 -6.45 23.88
CA THR A 511 0.63 -7.51 24.76
C THR A 511 2.11 -7.35 25.10
N ARG A 512 2.94 -6.78 24.22
CA ARG A 512 4.34 -6.38 24.52
C ARG A 512 4.35 -5.39 25.69
N ARG A 513 3.49 -4.39 25.68
CA ARG A 513 3.36 -3.39 26.76
C ARG A 513 2.98 -4.01 28.10
N THR A 514 1.93 -4.82 28.16
CA THR A 514 1.56 -5.54 29.40
C THR A 514 2.63 -6.55 29.83
N HIS A 515 3.37 -7.14 28.88
CA HIS A 515 4.49 -8.03 29.18
C HIS A 515 5.65 -7.27 29.86
N VAL A 516 6.07 -6.10 29.34
CA VAL A 516 7.07 -5.24 30.01
C VAL A 516 6.54 -4.73 31.35
N ALA A 517 5.27 -4.38 31.46
CA ALA A 517 4.66 -3.97 32.73
C ALA A 517 4.78 -5.06 33.81
N ASN A 518 4.62 -6.34 33.44
CA ASN A 518 4.82 -7.48 34.34
C ASN A 518 6.29 -7.62 34.78
N HIS A 519 7.26 -7.48 33.86
CA HIS A 519 8.70 -7.50 34.19
C HIS A 519 9.07 -6.39 35.18
N LEU A 520 8.64 -5.17 34.89
CA LEU A 520 8.83 -3.99 35.73
C LEU A 520 7.95 -3.97 37.00
N LYS A 521 7.10 -4.99 37.19
CA LYS A 521 6.10 -5.10 38.28
C LYS A 521 5.22 -3.84 38.43
N LEU A 522 4.95 -3.14 37.32
CA LEU A 522 4.14 -1.91 37.30
C LEU A 522 2.72 -2.23 37.70
N SER A 523 2.33 -1.76 38.88
CA SER A 523 0.99 -1.91 39.41
C SER A 523 0.53 -0.60 40.04
N TYR A 524 -0.72 -0.26 39.79
CA TYR A 524 -1.37 0.97 40.22
C TYR A 524 -2.55 0.61 41.13
N LYS A 525 -2.76 1.37 42.22
CA LYS A 525 -3.93 1.20 43.08
C LYS A 525 -5.22 1.46 42.29
N CYS A 526 -6.33 0.91 42.79
CA CYS A 526 -7.66 1.31 42.36
C CYS A 526 -7.92 2.80 42.66
N VAL A 527 -8.82 3.43 41.91
CA VAL A 527 -9.21 4.84 42.11
C VAL A 527 -10.38 5.01 43.09
N PHE A 528 -11.02 3.90 43.48
CA PHE A 528 -12.06 3.85 44.51
C PHE A 528 -11.42 3.78 45.89
N GLU A 529 -11.89 4.61 46.80
CA GLU A 529 -11.42 4.65 48.19
C GLU A 529 -11.73 3.34 48.92
N GLY A 530 -10.89 2.96 49.88
CA GLY A 530 -10.96 1.66 50.55
C GLY A 530 -10.60 0.44 49.67
N CYS A 531 -10.22 0.62 48.41
CA CYS A 531 -9.88 -0.50 47.51
C CYS A 531 -8.36 -0.65 47.27
N ASP A 532 -7.70 -1.46 48.09
CA ASP A 532 -6.26 -1.76 47.98
C ASP A 532 -5.85 -2.67 46.80
N TYR A 533 -6.77 -2.99 45.88
CA TYR A 533 -6.44 -3.77 44.70
C TYR A 533 -5.43 -3.03 43.80
N LYS A 534 -4.35 -3.71 43.43
CA LYS A 534 -3.27 -3.20 42.57
C LYS A 534 -3.16 -4.04 41.30
N THR A 535 -3.07 -3.40 40.14
CA THR A 535 -2.88 -4.12 38.86
C THR A 535 -2.28 -3.21 37.77
N ASP A 536 -1.89 -3.78 36.63
CA ASP A 536 -1.47 -3.03 35.44
C ASP A 536 -2.63 -2.15 34.91
N ALA A 537 -2.30 -0.97 34.37
CA ALA A 537 -3.28 0.05 34.04
C ALA A 537 -4.29 -0.36 32.93
N ALA A 538 -4.02 -1.40 32.14
CA ALA A 538 -4.97 -1.96 31.18
C ALA A 538 -6.04 -2.84 31.85
N TYR A 539 -5.75 -3.46 33.00
CA TYR A 539 -6.70 -4.29 33.74
C TYR A 539 -7.59 -3.51 34.72
N LEU A 540 -7.21 -2.29 35.12
CA LEU A 540 -8.01 -1.45 36.03
C LEU A 540 -9.46 -1.26 35.57
N ALA A 541 -9.69 -1.02 34.27
CA ALA A 541 -11.05 -0.85 33.73
C ALA A 541 -11.93 -2.13 33.89
N ARG A 542 -11.32 -3.31 33.77
CA ARG A 542 -11.98 -4.60 34.04
C ARG A 542 -12.27 -4.76 35.53
N HIS A 543 -11.33 -4.35 36.40
CA HIS A 543 -11.52 -4.37 37.84
C HIS A 543 -12.65 -3.44 38.31
N TYR A 544 -12.74 -2.20 37.80
CA TYR A 544 -13.87 -1.30 38.12
C TYR A 544 -15.21 -1.95 37.77
N THR A 545 -15.30 -2.56 36.59
CA THR A 545 -16.52 -3.24 36.12
C THR A 545 -16.86 -4.47 36.98
N ALA A 546 -15.86 -5.23 37.45
CA ALA A 546 -16.05 -6.50 38.15
C ALA A 546 -16.17 -6.40 39.68
N LYS A 547 -15.59 -5.36 40.31
CA LYS A 547 -15.58 -5.18 41.78
C LYS A 547 -16.39 -3.97 42.25
N HIS A 548 -16.57 -2.97 41.40
CA HIS A 548 -17.30 -1.72 41.71
C HIS A 548 -18.52 -1.50 40.80
N SER A 549 -18.84 -2.47 39.92
CA SER A 549 -19.94 -2.39 38.93
C SER A 549 -19.94 -1.15 38.02
N THR A 550 -18.81 -0.42 37.96
CA THR A 550 -18.71 0.92 37.37
C THR A 550 -17.80 0.89 36.14
N LYS A 551 -18.21 1.50 35.02
CA LYS A 551 -17.35 1.62 33.82
C LYS A 551 -16.50 2.90 33.90
N VAL A 552 -15.44 2.98 33.10
CA VAL A 552 -14.55 4.17 33.04
C VAL A 552 -15.30 5.47 32.66
N GLY A 553 -16.40 5.38 31.92
CA GLY A 553 -17.26 6.54 31.60
C GLY A 553 -18.27 6.91 32.69
N ASP A 554 -18.42 6.06 33.71
CA ASP A 554 -19.36 6.22 34.82
C ASP A 554 -18.63 6.66 36.13
N LEU A 555 -17.31 6.91 36.06
CA LEU A 555 -16.49 7.40 37.17
C LEU A 555 -16.77 8.88 37.46
N ASN A 556 -16.67 9.28 38.74
CA ASN A 556 -16.72 10.70 39.10
C ASN A 556 -15.46 11.45 38.58
N GLU A 557 -15.49 12.78 38.58
CA GLU A 557 -14.43 13.59 37.96
C GLU A 557 -13.04 13.33 38.56
N GLU A 558 -12.95 13.19 39.87
CA GLU A 558 -11.69 12.94 40.58
C GLU A 558 -11.14 11.53 40.30
N GLN A 559 -11.99 10.51 40.33
CA GLN A 559 -11.66 9.12 39.95
C GLN A 559 -11.22 9.05 38.49
N LEU A 560 -11.89 9.80 37.60
CA LEU A 560 -11.57 9.87 36.19
C LEU A 560 -10.24 10.61 35.94
N ALA A 561 -9.94 11.66 36.71
CA ALA A 561 -8.64 12.33 36.70
C ALA A 561 -7.51 11.39 37.16
N LYS A 562 -7.67 10.76 38.33
CA LYS A 562 -6.75 9.71 38.85
C LYS A 562 -6.54 8.59 37.82
N HIS A 563 -7.60 8.13 37.16
CA HIS A 563 -7.51 7.10 36.11
C HIS A 563 -6.77 7.57 34.84
N ARG A 564 -6.97 8.82 34.41
CA ARG A 564 -6.23 9.43 33.29
C ARG A 564 -4.74 9.53 33.61
N GLN A 565 -4.39 10.05 34.78
CA GLN A 565 -3.01 10.17 35.26
C GLN A 565 -2.30 8.81 35.29
N ILE A 566 -2.92 7.78 35.92
CA ILE A 566 -2.41 6.41 35.95
C ILE A 566 -2.11 5.88 34.54
N ARG A 567 -3.00 6.13 33.57
CA ARG A 567 -2.82 5.68 32.18
C ARG A 567 -1.74 6.46 31.44
N GLU A 568 -1.59 7.74 31.71
CA GLU A 568 -0.54 8.58 31.13
C GLU A 568 0.84 8.20 31.67
N ASP A 569 1.00 8.09 32.99
CA ASP A 569 2.21 7.58 33.65
C ASP A 569 2.61 6.22 33.10
N HIS A 570 1.63 5.30 32.93
CA HIS A 570 1.90 3.98 32.40
C HIS A 570 2.39 4.02 30.94
N VAL A 571 1.75 4.82 30.09
CA VAL A 571 2.19 5.00 28.70
C VAL A 571 3.55 5.68 28.62
N ASN A 572 3.84 6.65 29.48
CA ASN A 572 5.10 7.39 29.47
C ASN A 572 6.27 6.54 30.02
N ARG A 573 6.07 5.77 31.08
CA ARG A 573 7.06 4.79 31.58
C ARG A 573 7.34 3.71 30.53
N LEU A 574 6.30 3.07 29.99
CA LEU A 574 6.48 2.05 28.96
C LEU A 574 7.06 2.60 27.66
N LYS A 575 6.72 3.82 27.22
CA LYS A 575 7.31 4.42 26.00
C LYS A 575 8.84 4.55 26.11
N LYS A 576 9.36 4.87 27.30
CA LYS A 576 10.81 4.94 27.54
C LYS A 576 11.46 3.55 27.58
N ILE A 577 10.82 2.57 28.22
CA ILE A 577 11.46 1.29 28.55
C ILE A 577 11.24 0.19 27.49
N LEU A 578 10.14 0.24 26.74
CA LEU A 578 9.77 -0.78 25.74
C LEU A 578 10.90 -1.14 24.75
N PRO A 579 11.72 -0.20 24.21
CA PRO A 579 12.82 -0.52 23.30
C PRO A 579 13.97 -1.33 23.91
N HIS A 580 14.12 -1.38 25.24
CA HIS A 580 15.12 -2.24 25.88
C HIS A 580 14.68 -3.71 25.90
N TYR A 581 13.37 -3.94 26.03
CA TYR A 581 12.75 -5.26 26.06
C TYR A 581 12.48 -5.82 24.68
N PHE A 582 11.90 -5.00 23.80
CA PHE A 582 11.59 -5.31 22.41
C PHE A 582 12.34 -4.28 21.56
N PRO A 583 13.60 -4.57 21.17
CA PRO A 583 14.39 -3.64 20.38
C PRO A 583 13.69 -3.35 19.05
N TYR A 584 14.03 -2.22 18.45
CA TYR A 584 13.84 -2.13 17.00
C TYR A 584 14.73 -3.20 16.35
N LYS A 585 14.16 -3.94 15.41
CA LYS A 585 14.96 -4.64 14.43
C LYS A 585 15.76 -3.55 13.72
N SER A 586 17.07 -3.67 13.76
CA SER A 586 17.96 -3.06 12.77
C SER A 586 17.47 -3.42 11.37
N GLU A 587 17.72 -2.57 10.37
CA GLU A 587 17.20 -2.75 9.00
C GLU A 587 18.02 -3.79 8.19
N GLU A 588 17.95 -5.02 8.72
CA GLU A 588 18.53 -6.34 8.35
C GLU A 588 18.64 -6.69 6.84
#